data_AF-A0A6A4HNQ8-F1
#
_entry.id   AF-A0A6A4HNQ8-F1
#
_cell.length_a   1.000
_cell.length_b   1.000
_cell.length_c   1.000
_cell.angle_alpha   90.00
_cell.angle_beta   90.00
_cell.angle_gamma   90.00
#
_symmetry.space_group_name_H-M   'P 1'
#
loop_
_entity.id
_entity.type
_entity.pdbx_description
1 polymer ?
#
loop_
_entity_poly.entity_id
_entity_poly.type
_entity_poly.pdbx_seq_one_letter_code
_entity_poly.pdbx_strand_id
1 'polypeptide(L)'
;LQMTGALQKGNRMTIESLLNPDSERSMLDDSTDQAIFEAVMHSREAHENSEIYGSDDDKDDDAFLSAFPSRREALEAAATMQKFISEMDDPFARKLESLLEIFGRETQFEATCSMVNASITDFFHKK
;
A
#
# COMPACT_ATOMS: atom_id res chain seq x y z
N LEU A 1 -22.33 -3.15 -30.05
CA LEU A 1 -22.00 -1.79 -29.57
C LEU A 1 -23.15 -1.06 -28.88
N GLN A 2 -24.42 -1.20 -29.29
CA GLN A 2 -25.57 -0.60 -28.55
C GLN A 2 -26.10 -1.45 -27.38
N MET A 3 -25.88 -2.77 -27.40
CA MET A 3 -26.46 -3.68 -26.40
C MET A 3 -25.56 -3.90 -25.16
N THR A 4 -24.27 -3.55 -25.25
CA THR A 4 -23.26 -3.78 -24.21
C THR A 4 -22.12 -2.75 -24.23
N GLY A 5 -22.31 -1.59 -24.86
CA GLY A 5 -21.25 -0.60 -25.07
C GLY A 5 -21.69 0.84 -24.84
N ALA A 6 -20.73 1.78 -24.96
CA ALA A 6 -20.86 3.21 -24.66
C ALA A 6 -22.01 3.97 -25.36
N LEU A 7 -22.72 3.33 -26.30
CA LEU A 7 -23.88 3.88 -27.02
C LEU A 7 -25.23 3.46 -26.40
N GLN A 8 -25.24 2.76 -25.27
CA GLN A 8 -26.47 2.35 -24.59
C GLN A 8 -27.15 3.58 -23.97
N LYS A 9 -28.37 3.90 -24.44
CA LYS A 9 -29.13 5.09 -24.00
C LYS A 9 -29.45 5.11 -22.50
N GLY A 10 -29.48 3.94 -21.85
CA GLY A 10 -29.72 3.81 -20.41
C GLY A 10 -28.49 4.05 -19.53
N ASN A 11 -27.28 4.15 -20.10
CA ASN A 11 -26.03 4.35 -19.36
C ASN A 11 -25.47 5.77 -19.57
N ARG A 12 -26.37 6.75 -19.70
CA ARG A 12 -26.01 8.16 -19.88
C ARG A 12 -26.04 8.86 -18.52
N MET A 13 -24.86 9.05 -17.92
CA MET A 13 -24.69 10.01 -16.84
C MET A 13 -24.70 11.44 -17.39
N THR A 14 -25.28 12.36 -16.64
CA THR A 14 -25.07 13.79 -16.86
C THR A 14 -23.68 14.18 -16.34
N ILE A 15 -23.02 15.16 -16.95
CA ILE A 15 -21.70 15.62 -16.49
C ILE A 15 -21.77 16.05 -15.01
N GLU A 16 -22.89 16.65 -14.60
CA GLU A 16 -23.16 17.02 -13.20
C GLU A 16 -23.11 15.85 -12.21
N SER A 17 -23.48 14.63 -12.63
CA SER A 17 -23.41 13.43 -11.78
C SER A 17 -21.99 12.86 -11.63
N LEU A 18 -21.05 13.34 -12.44
CA LEU A 18 -19.62 13.03 -12.33
C LEU A 18 -18.86 14.08 -11.53
N LEU A 19 -19.51 15.18 -11.13
CA LEU A 19 -18.89 16.18 -10.28
C LEU A 19 -18.88 15.67 -8.84
N ASN A 20 -17.74 15.80 -8.17
CA ASN A 20 -17.62 15.50 -6.76
C ASN A 20 -18.64 16.35 -5.98
N PRO A 21 -19.36 15.77 -5.01
CA PRO A 21 -20.31 16.52 -4.19
C PRO A 21 -19.61 17.65 -3.44
N ASP A 22 -20.33 18.73 -3.16
CA ASP A 22 -19.75 19.93 -2.54
C ASP A 22 -19.11 19.65 -1.17
N SER A 23 -19.53 18.58 -0.49
CA SER A 23 -18.91 18.08 0.74
C SER A 23 -17.47 17.58 0.55
N GLU A 24 -17.13 17.03 -0.62
CA GLU A 24 -15.79 16.51 -0.95
C GLU A 24 -14.88 17.58 -1.54
N ARG A 25 -15.43 18.68 -2.08
CA ARG A 25 -14.64 19.82 -2.58
C ARG A 25 -13.86 20.53 -1.48
N SER A 26 -14.37 20.55 -0.25
CA SER A 26 -13.72 21.21 0.89
C SER A 26 -12.50 20.45 1.42
N MET A 27 -12.45 19.12 1.27
CA MET A 27 -11.36 18.31 1.86
C MET A 27 -10.01 18.48 1.16
N LEU A 28 -10.00 19.04 -0.06
CA LEU A 28 -8.77 19.33 -0.81
C LEU A 28 -8.10 20.64 -0.36
N ASP A 29 -8.78 21.52 0.37
CA ASP A 29 -8.29 22.85 0.75
C ASP A 29 -7.61 22.87 2.14
N ASP A 30 -7.88 21.87 2.99
CA ASP A 30 -7.37 21.82 4.37
C ASP A 30 -5.93 21.28 4.48
N SER A 31 -5.34 20.82 3.38
CA SER A 31 -3.95 20.33 3.36
C SER A 31 -3.00 21.50 3.13
N THR A 32 -2.62 22.19 4.20
CA THR A 32 -1.62 23.26 4.10
C THR A 32 -0.26 22.70 3.65
N ASP A 33 0.49 23.45 2.83
CA ASP A 33 1.85 23.07 2.39
C ASP A 33 2.77 22.71 3.55
N GLN A 34 2.53 23.29 4.73
CA GLN A 34 3.26 22.99 5.95
C GLN A 34 3.01 21.56 6.47
N ALA A 35 1.77 21.06 6.40
CA ALA A 35 1.46 19.67 6.78
C ALA A 35 2.17 18.67 5.85
N ILE A 36 2.31 19.01 4.56
CA ILE A 36 3.05 18.22 3.58
C ILE A 36 4.55 18.22 3.93
N PHE A 37 5.11 19.40 4.23
CA PHE A 37 6.52 19.53 4.61
C PHE A 37 6.84 18.73 5.88
N GLU A 38 6.00 18.84 6.92
CA GLU A 38 6.18 18.11 8.18
C GLU A 38 6.10 16.60 7.97
N ALA A 39 5.17 16.10 7.15
CA ALA A 39 5.08 14.68 6.81
C ALA A 39 6.34 14.16 6.08
N VAL A 40 6.89 14.94 5.14
CA VAL A 40 8.10 14.59 4.40
C VAL A 40 9.33 14.58 5.32
N MET A 41 9.45 15.56 6.21
CA MET A 41 10.54 15.63 7.18
C MET A 41 10.48 14.46 8.17
N HIS A 42 9.30 14.12 8.68
CA HIS A 42 9.10 12.96 9.55
C HIS A 42 9.46 11.63 8.86
N SER A 43 9.08 11.47 7.59
CA SER A 43 9.44 10.29 6.80
C SER A 43 10.96 10.17 6.62
N ARG A 44 11.64 11.30 6.36
CA ARG A 44 13.10 11.33 6.20
C ARG A 44 13.84 11.00 7.50
N GLU A 45 13.40 11.56 8.62
CA GLU A 45 13.98 11.26 9.94
C GLU A 45 13.82 9.79 10.33
N ALA A 46 12.68 9.17 9.99
CA ALA A 46 12.45 7.75 10.23
C ALA A 46 13.38 6.85 9.40
N HIS A 47 13.67 7.25 8.15
CA HIS A 47 14.61 6.54 7.28
C HIS A 47 16.06 6.70 7.77
N GLU A 48 16.48 7.92 8.09
CA GLU A 48 17.85 8.22 8.56
C GLU A 48 18.14 7.58 9.94
N ASN A 49 17.17 7.50 10.85
CA ASN A 49 17.35 6.78 12.13
C ASN A 49 17.37 5.25 12.00
N SER A 50 16.92 4.70 10.86
CA SER A 50 17.00 3.25 10.60
C SER A 50 18.39 2.83 10.07
N GLU A 51 19.20 3.78 9.58
CA GLU A 51 20.56 3.52 9.07
C GLU A 51 21.61 3.29 10.17
N ILE A 52 21.26 3.49 11.45
CA ILE A 52 22.18 3.30 12.60
C ILE A 52 22.44 1.80 12.91
N TYR A 53 21.69 0.87 12.31
CA TYR A 53 21.98 -0.58 12.39
C TYR A 53 22.68 -1.15 11.14
N GLY A 54 23.32 -0.30 10.33
CA GLY A 54 24.27 -0.72 9.31
C GLY A 54 25.66 -1.01 9.92
N SER A 55 25.79 -2.11 10.65
CA SER A 55 27.12 -2.61 11.07
C SER A 55 27.79 -3.30 9.89
N ASP A 56 28.63 -2.57 9.19
CA ASP A 56 29.70 -3.11 8.36
C ASP A 56 30.87 -3.51 9.28
N ASP A 57 31.03 -4.80 9.57
CA ASP A 57 32.32 -5.37 9.99
C ASP A 57 32.41 -6.81 9.45
N ASP A 58 33.14 -6.93 8.35
CA ASP A 58 33.64 -8.16 7.75
C ASP A 58 34.39 -9.02 8.79
N LYS A 59 33.76 -10.03 9.40
CA LYS A 59 34.42 -11.29 9.79
C LYS A 59 33.48 -12.48 9.72
N ASP A 60 33.96 -13.50 9.01
CA ASP A 60 33.50 -14.88 9.00
C ASP A 60 32.74 -15.28 10.28
N ASP A 61 31.42 -15.44 10.15
CA ASP A 61 30.76 -16.53 10.84
C ASP A 61 29.68 -17.10 9.92
N ASP A 62 29.88 -18.36 9.56
CA ASP A 62 29.06 -19.21 8.71
C ASP A 62 27.76 -19.61 9.46
N ALA A 63 27.16 -18.64 10.14
CA ALA A 63 25.96 -18.77 10.93
C ALA A 63 24.83 -18.17 10.10
N PHE A 64 24.22 -19.01 9.25
CA PHE A 64 22.87 -18.88 8.73
C PHE A 64 22.14 -17.64 9.25
N LEU A 65 22.39 -16.48 8.62
CA LEU A 65 21.53 -15.33 8.80
C LEU A 65 20.21 -15.80 8.20
N SER A 66 19.31 -16.26 9.05
CA SER A 66 17.91 -16.51 8.74
C SER A 66 17.48 -15.34 7.88
N ALA A 67 17.36 -15.56 6.56
CA ALA A 67 17.07 -14.49 5.63
C ALA A 67 15.82 -13.78 6.15
N PHE A 68 15.90 -12.45 6.26
CA PHE A 68 14.73 -11.68 6.65
C PHE A 68 13.56 -12.09 5.76
N PRO A 69 12.39 -12.42 6.33
CA PRO A 69 11.28 -12.89 5.52
C PRO A 69 10.91 -11.81 4.51
N SER A 70 10.75 -12.24 3.26
CA SER A 70 10.40 -11.34 2.17
C SER A 70 9.03 -10.69 2.39
N ARG A 71 8.81 -9.54 1.75
CA ARG A 71 7.52 -8.81 1.68
C ARG A 71 6.36 -9.70 1.18
N ARG A 72 6.65 -10.84 0.55
CA ARG A 72 5.67 -11.87 0.16
C ARG A 72 5.43 -12.90 1.26
N GLU A 73 6.48 -13.43 1.88
CA GLU A 73 6.37 -14.42 2.96
C GLU A 73 5.64 -13.84 4.18
N ALA A 74 5.87 -12.56 4.50
CA ALA A 74 5.14 -11.87 5.56
C ALA A 74 3.63 -11.77 5.27
N LEU A 75 3.24 -11.50 4.02
CA LEU A 75 1.83 -11.46 3.60
C LEU A 75 1.20 -12.86 3.62
N GLU A 76 1.94 -13.89 3.24
CA GLU A 76 1.48 -15.28 3.29
C GLU A 76 1.27 -15.76 4.74
N ALA A 77 2.17 -15.40 5.65
CA ALA A 77 2.01 -15.63 7.08
C ALA A 77 0.78 -14.89 7.63
N ALA A 78 0.58 -13.61 7.28
CA ALA A 78 -0.59 -12.84 7.67
C ALA A 78 -1.90 -13.48 7.18
N ALA A 79 -1.95 -13.95 5.94
CA ALA A 79 -3.11 -14.66 5.39
C ALA A 79 -3.38 -15.98 6.15
N THR A 80 -2.33 -16.68 6.57
CA THR A 80 -2.44 -17.89 7.38
C THR A 80 -3.02 -17.59 8.76
N MET A 81 -2.55 -16.51 9.40
CA MET A 81 -3.08 -16.05 10.69
C MET A 81 -4.54 -15.60 10.58
N GLN A 82 -4.91 -14.88 9.52
CA GLN A 82 -6.30 -14.48 9.26
C GLN A 82 -7.24 -15.69 9.13
N LYS A 83 -6.82 -16.75 8.43
CA LYS A 83 -7.59 -18.00 8.35
C LYS A 83 -7.79 -18.63 9.72
N PHE A 84 -6.73 -18.69 10.53
CA PHE A 84 -6.80 -19.26 11.87
C PHE A 84 -7.77 -18.50 12.79
N ILE A 85 -7.73 -17.16 12.79
CA ILE A 85 -8.60 -16.35 13.66
C ILE A 85 -10.02 -16.21 13.13
N SER A 86 -10.28 -16.46 11.84
CA SER A 86 -11.62 -16.36 11.25
C SER A 86 -12.63 -17.32 11.88
N GLU A 87 -12.17 -18.41 12.48
CA GLU A 87 -12.99 -19.39 13.20
C GLU A 87 -13.26 -18.98 14.66
N MET A 88 -12.59 -17.94 15.16
CA MET A 88 -12.66 -17.48 16.54
C MET A 88 -13.56 -16.25 16.67
N ASP A 89 -14.60 -16.32 17.50
CA ASP A 89 -15.45 -15.16 17.83
C ASP A 89 -15.06 -14.50 19.15
N ASP A 90 -13.77 -14.24 19.31
CA ASP A 90 -13.19 -13.59 20.48
C ASP A 90 -12.84 -12.12 20.19
N PRO A 91 -13.03 -11.18 21.13
CA PRO A 91 -12.65 -9.78 20.94
C PRO A 91 -11.17 -9.57 20.57
N PHE A 92 -10.26 -10.44 21.05
CA PHE A 92 -8.86 -10.43 20.64
C PHE A 92 -8.71 -10.82 19.17
N ALA A 93 -9.43 -11.85 18.71
CA ALA A 93 -9.40 -12.29 17.32
C ALA A 93 -9.86 -11.18 16.37
N ARG A 94 -10.93 -10.44 16.71
CA ARG A 94 -11.40 -9.29 15.93
C ARG A 94 -10.40 -8.15 15.88
N LYS A 95 -9.71 -7.88 16.99
CA LYS A 95 -8.64 -6.87 17.03
C LYS A 95 -7.45 -7.29 16.16
N LEU A 96 -7.05 -8.56 16.24
CA LEU A 96 -5.94 -9.10 15.45
C LEU A 96 -6.29 -9.11 13.95
N GLU A 97 -7.53 -9.44 13.59
CA GLU A 97 -8.04 -9.37 12.21
C GLU A 97 -7.88 -7.97 11.63
N SER A 98 -8.34 -6.94 12.36
CA SER A 98 -8.18 -5.54 11.97
C SER A 98 -6.71 -5.14 11.80
N LEU A 99 -5.82 -5.57 12.70
CA LEU A 99 -4.38 -5.28 12.60
C LEU A 99 -3.73 -5.96 11.39
N LEU A 100 -4.07 -7.22 11.11
CA LEU A 100 -3.55 -7.94 9.94
C LEU A 100 -4.03 -7.32 8.62
N GLU A 101 -5.26 -6.78 8.60
CA GLU A 101 -5.79 -6.07 7.44
C GLU A 101 -5.05 -4.75 7.18
N ILE A 102 -4.77 -3.98 8.23
CA ILE A 102 -3.96 -2.75 8.15
C ILE A 102 -2.55 -3.09 7.65
N PHE A 103 -1.91 -4.10 8.28
CA PHE A 103 -0.59 -4.57 7.89
C PHE A 103 -0.52 -4.95 6.41
N GLY A 104 -1.51 -5.69 5.91
CA GLY A 104 -1.59 -6.08 4.50
C GLY A 104 -1.69 -4.89 3.56
N ARG A 105 -2.51 -3.89 3.90
CA ARG A 105 -2.63 -2.65 3.11
C ARG A 105 -1.33 -1.85 3.08
N GLU A 106 -0.68 -1.65 4.22
CA GLU A 106 0.56 -0.89 4.30
C GLU A 106 1.70 -1.59 3.53
N THR A 107 1.82 -2.91 3.71
CA THR A 107 2.82 -3.76 3.05
C THR A 107 2.65 -3.78 1.52
N GLN A 108 1.43 -3.57 1.01
CA GLN A 108 1.15 -3.42 -0.42
C GLN A 108 1.33 -1.97 -0.91
N PHE A 109 0.91 -1.00 -0.12
CA PHE A 109 1.06 0.43 -0.44
C PHE A 109 2.55 0.79 -0.59
N GLU A 110 3.39 0.33 0.33
CA GLU A 110 4.84 0.50 0.24
C GLU A 110 5.41 -0.09 -1.06
N ALA A 111 4.90 -1.25 -1.50
CA ALA A 111 5.30 -1.85 -2.76
C ALA A 111 4.93 -0.96 -3.96
N THR A 112 3.75 -0.31 -3.94
CA THR A 112 3.33 0.62 -5.00
C THR A 112 4.13 1.92 -5.00
N CYS A 113 4.47 2.46 -3.83
CA CYS A 113 5.30 3.66 -3.72
C CYS A 113 6.75 3.41 -4.12
N SER A 114 7.25 2.18 -3.94
CA SER A 114 8.58 1.78 -4.37
C SER A 114 8.67 1.44 -5.88
N MET A 115 7.56 1.50 -6.64
CA MET A 115 7.59 1.23 -8.07
C MET A 115 8.29 2.36 -8.83
N VAL A 116 9.22 1.97 -9.71
CA VAL A 116 9.88 2.90 -10.64
C VAL A 116 8.86 3.36 -11.68
N ASN A 117 8.85 4.65 -12.02
CA ASN A 117 8.07 5.18 -13.13
C ASN A 117 8.48 4.46 -14.43
N ALA A 118 7.60 3.59 -14.93
CA ALA A 118 7.77 2.88 -16.18
C ALA A 118 6.73 3.36 -17.19
N SER A 119 7.16 3.64 -18.42
CA SER A 119 6.27 3.91 -19.54
C SER A 119 5.68 2.60 -20.06
N ILE A 120 4.46 2.65 -20.61
CA ILE A 120 3.84 1.48 -21.25
C ILE A 120 4.71 0.90 -22.38
N THR A 121 5.54 1.74 -23.02
CA THR A 121 6.49 1.34 -24.06
C THR A 121 7.61 0.44 -23.54
N ASP A 122 7.93 0.53 -22.25
CA ASP A 122 9.01 -0.23 -21.61
C ASP A 122 8.63 -1.71 -21.43
N PHE A 123 7.35 -2.06 -21.60
CA PHE A 123 6.86 -3.44 -21.53
C PHE A 123 6.75 -4.10 -22.91
N PHE A 124 6.86 -3.34 -24.01
CA PHE A 124 6.77 -3.85 -25.37
C PHE A 124 8.16 -3.95 -26.03
N HIS A 125 8.93 -4.95 -25.60
CA HIS A 125 10.14 -5.32 -26.31
C HIS A 125 9.78 -6.20 -27.52
N LYS A 126 10.12 -5.72 -28.73
CA LYS A 126 10.00 -6.52 -29.96
C LYS A 126 11.05 -7.63 -29.90
N LYS A 127 10.60 -8.89 -29.99
CA LYS A 127 11.49 -10.06 -30.20
C LYS A 127 12.13 -10.02 -31.58
#